data_AF-A0A972GQI8-F1
#
_entry.id   AF-A0A972GQI8-F1
#
_cell.length_a   1.000
_cell.length_b   1.000
_cell.length_c   1.000
_cell.angle_alpha   90.00
_cell.angle_beta   90.00
_cell.angle_gamma   90.00
#
_symmetry.space_group_name_H-M   'P 1'
#
loop_
_entity.id
_entity.type
_entity.pdbx_description
1 polymer ?
#
loop_
_entity_poly.entity_id
_entity_poly.type
_entity_poly.pdbx_seq_one_letter_code
_entity_poly.pdbx_strand_id
1 'polypeptide(L)'
;MSSTHPVGSSDNRRFQLTTLNISPQVVRLEGGTKSHLRPIETIQANDYVFAHDGSVRRVQRVVRRPYMGHMIGLCHRATKATLWLTNDHQVLAKLRPRTLGGNGQWSAVPPHHFERSRKLRRNQTPAEQILWAKLRGKQLGYKFRRQHPIGPYIADFYSRAASLVVEVDGETHSSKEAQTYDRERDRYMRSLGLDVLRITNTDVYQNLDNTVTAIWQHCEKHHALESAMWVQAKHLQIDDFVFFGVECKAVCVTSIETQLVENEEVFDLQVEELCSYMTEVCAIQTGQSLP
;
A
#
# COMPACT_ATOMS: atom_id res chain seq x y z
N MET A 1 38.84 -46.49 16.97
CA MET A 1 38.19 -46.33 15.65
C MET A 1 36.74 -46.74 15.80
N SER A 2 35.84 -45.87 15.33
CA SER A 2 34.37 -46.03 15.24
C SER A 2 33.58 -46.10 16.54
N SER A 3 33.26 -44.91 17.08
CA SER A 3 32.17 -44.69 18.04
C SER A 3 30.92 -44.29 17.25
N THR A 4 29.84 -45.05 17.43
CA THR A 4 28.51 -44.79 16.88
C THR A 4 27.79 -43.71 17.69
N HIS A 5 27.37 -42.63 17.05
CA HIS A 5 26.46 -41.63 17.62
C HIS A 5 25.02 -41.92 17.16
N PRO A 6 24.04 -42.09 18.07
CA PRO A 6 22.64 -41.99 17.72
C PRO A 6 22.20 -40.51 17.74
N VAL A 7 21.44 -40.15 16.71
CA VAL A 7 20.86 -38.83 16.46
C VAL A 7 19.88 -38.47 17.58
N GLY A 8 20.12 -37.33 18.22
CA GLY A 8 19.27 -36.75 19.26
C GLY A 8 17.97 -36.21 18.70
N SER A 9 16.88 -36.65 19.33
CA SER A 9 15.52 -36.13 19.29
C SER A 9 15.46 -34.60 19.35
N SER A 10 15.03 -33.94 18.27
CA SER A 10 14.64 -32.53 18.30
C SER A 10 13.19 -32.40 18.77
N ASP A 11 13.09 -31.85 19.98
CA ASP A 11 11.93 -31.36 20.72
C ASP A 11 10.89 -30.65 19.81
N ASN A 12 9.78 -31.34 19.58
CA ASN A 12 8.66 -30.87 18.76
C ASN A 12 7.78 -29.93 19.60
N ARG A 13 8.18 -28.67 19.75
CA ARG A 13 7.34 -27.65 20.41
C ARG A 13 6.19 -27.26 19.51
N ARG A 14 5.09 -27.96 19.74
CA ARG A 14 3.72 -27.73 19.24
C ARG A 14 3.28 -26.31 19.61
N PHE A 15 3.39 -25.36 18.68
CA PHE A 15 2.73 -24.06 18.82
C PHE A 15 1.21 -24.29 18.68
N GLN A 16 0.49 -24.19 19.80
CA GLN A 16 -0.97 -24.06 19.76
C GLN A 16 -1.31 -22.71 19.13
N LEU A 17 -1.71 -22.73 17.85
CA LEU A 17 -2.32 -21.58 17.19
C LEU A 17 -3.80 -21.55 17.56
N THR A 18 -4.15 -20.68 18.51
CA THR A 18 -5.54 -20.27 18.77
C THR A 18 -6.11 -19.65 17.50
N THR A 19 -7.07 -20.35 16.89
CA THR A 19 -7.91 -19.87 15.79
C THR A 19 -8.75 -18.69 16.28
N LEU A 20 -8.36 -17.47 15.90
CA LEU A 20 -9.25 -16.30 16.01
C LEU A 20 -10.06 -16.22 14.72
N ASN A 21 -11.33 -16.62 14.82
CA ASN A 21 -12.38 -16.37 13.83
C ASN A 21 -12.48 -14.86 13.56
N ILE A 22 -12.01 -14.39 12.41
CA ILE A 22 -12.30 -13.03 11.95
C ILE A 22 -12.55 -13.10 10.45
N SER A 23 -13.83 -13.07 10.12
CA SER A 23 -14.39 -13.20 8.78
C SER A 23 -14.67 -11.83 8.14
N PRO A 24 -14.77 -11.74 6.79
CA PRO A 24 -15.03 -10.50 6.02
C PRO A 24 -16.32 -9.75 6.39
N GLN A 25 -16.42 -8.47 6.00
CA GLN A 25 -17.34 -7.45 6.47
C GLN A 25 -18.58 -7.26 5.57
N VAL A 26 -19.75 -7.68 6.06
CA VAL A 26 -21.06 -7.30 5.50
C VAL A 26 -22.10 -7.10 6.59
N VAL A 27 -23.01 -6.12 6.38
CA VAL A 27 -23.95 -5.56 7.36
C VAL A 27 -25.38 -6.12 7.19
N ARG A 28 -26.22 -5.92 8.21
CA ARG A 28 -27.68 -5.99 8.14
C ARG A 28 -28.22 -4.80 8.92
N LEU A 29 -29.18 -4.08 8.36
CA LEU A 29 -29.94 -3.08 9.10
C LEU A 29 -31.28 -3.70 9.50
N GLU A 30 -31.41 -4.11 10.77
CA GLU A 30 -32.72 -4.30 11.40
C GLU A 30 -32.72 -3.59 12.75
N GLY A 31 -33.60 -2.60 12.89
CA GLY A 31 -34.14 -2.19 14.19
C GLY A 31 -33.16 -1.69 15.25
N GLY A 32 -32.00 -1.13 14.88
CA GLY A 32 -31.07 -0.54 15.85
C GLY A 32 -29.71 -0.22 15.25
N THR A 33 -29.17 0.94 15.59
CA THR A 33 -27.96 1.62 15.13
C THR A 33 -26.63 0.91 15.47
N LYS A 34 -26.53 -0.41 15.26
CA LYS A 34 -25.27 -1.15 15.47
C LYS A 34 -24.90 -2.02 14.26
N SER A 35 -23.80 -1.65 13.62
CA SER A 35 -23.11 -2.44 12.59
C SER A 35 -22.15 -3.42 13.25
N HIS A 36 -22.20 -4.70 12.87
CA HIS A 36 -21.27 -5.74 13.31
C HIS A 36 -20.72 -6.51 12.09
N LEU A 37 -19.46 -6.94 12.16
CA LEU A 37 -18.83 -7.76 11.12
C LEU A 37 -19.42 -9.18 11.15
N ARG A 38 -19.77 -9.74 9.98
CA ARG A 38 -20.38 -11.07 9.85
C ARG A 38 -19.69 -11.87 8.75
N PRO A 39 -19.37 -13.16 8.98
CA PRO A 39 -18.78 -14.01 7.94
C PRO A 39 -19.60 -14.09 6.66
N ILE A 40 -18.91 -14.09 5.51
CA ILE A 40 -19.54 -14.02 4.17
C ILE A 40 -20.48 -15.20 3.90
N GLU A 41 -20.14 -16.38 4.43
CA GLU A 41 -20.93 -17.60 4.33
C GLU A 41 -22.27 -17.51 5.07
N THR A 42 -22.40 -16.55 6.01
CA THR A 42 -23.63 -16.31 6.78
C THR A 42 -24.54 -15.26 6.16
N ILE A 43 -24.08 -14.56 5.12
CA ILE A 43 -24.87 -13.56 4.39
C ILE A 43 -25.92 -14.27 3.55
N GLN A 44 -27.10 -13.69 3.49
CA GLN A 44 -28.22 -14.18 2.69
C GLN A 44 -28.75 -13.09 1.76
N ALA A 45 -29.54 -13.50 0.76
CA ALA A 45 -30.31 -12.54 -0.01
C ALA A 45 -31.21 -11.71 0.92
N ASN A 46 -31.35 -10.42 0.63
CA ASN A 46 -32.02 -9.38 1.42
C ASN A 46 -31.26 -8.86 2.65
N ASP A 47 -30.06 -9.37 2.96
CA ASP A 47 -29.14 -8.67 3.88
C ASP A 47 -28.65 -7.35 3.26
N TYR A 48 -28.00 -6.48 4.04
CA TYR A 48 -27.62 -5.12 3.63
C TYR A 48 -26.14 -4.83 3.85
N VAL A 49 -25.34 -4.90 2.79
CA VAL A 49 -23.88 -4.69 2.84
C VAL A 49 -23.52 -3.20 2.82
N PHE A 50 -22.32 -2.85 3.28
CA PHE A 50 -21.72 -1.54 2.94
C PHE A 50 -20.93 -1.66 1.65
N ALA A 51 -21.19 -0.78 0.69
CA ALA A 51 -20.39 -0.59 -0.50
C ALA A 51 -19.12 0.23 -0.22
N HIS A 52 -18.19 0.17 -1.17
CA HIS A 52 -16.91 0.88 -1.09
C HIS A 52 -17.07 2.41 -1.09
N ASP A 53 -18.22 2.93 -1.50
CA ASP A 53 -18.60 4.35 -1.40
C ASP A 53 -19.25 4.68 -0.03
N GLY A 54 -19.28 3.73 0.89
CA GLY A 54 -19.93 3.82 2.21
C GLY A 54 -21.46 3.70 2.16
N SER A 55 -22.06 3.56 0.98
CA SER A 55 -23.52 3.40 0.85
C SER A 55 -23.97 2.02 1.28
N VAL A 56 -25.17 1.92 1.84
CA VAL A 56 -25.77 0.63 2.19
C VAL A 56 -26.47 0.05 0.96
N ARG A 57 -26.20 -1.21 0.63
CA ARG A 57 -26.76 -1.90 -0.54
C ARG A 57 -27.42 -3.20 -0.13
N ARG A 58 -28.61 -3.48 -0.66
CA ARG A 58 -29.27 -4.77 -0.42
C ARG A 58 -28.59 -5.87 -1.26
N VAL A 59 -28.35 -7.03 -0.65
CA VAL A 59 -27.91 -8.25 -1.33
C VAL A 59 -29.08 -8.81 -2.12
N GLN A 60 -28.96 -8.84 -3.44
CA GLN A 60 -29.93 -9.49 -4.33
C GLN A 60 -29.73 -11.00 -4.33
N ARG A 61 -28.47 -11.44 -4.37
CA ARG A 61 -28.11 -12.87 -4.47
C ARG A 61 -26.72 -13.13 -3.92
N VAL A 62 -26.56 -14.28 -3.27
CA VAL A 62 -25.26 -14.83 -2.88
C VAL A 62 -24.95 -15.99 -3.83
N VAL A 63 -23.83 -15.93 -4.52
CA VAL A 63 -23.35 -16.97 -5.42
C VAL A 63 -22.21 -17.71 -4.74
N ARG A 64 -22.35 -19.03 -4.62
CA ARG A 64 -21.30 -19.91 -4.13
C ARG A 64 -20.78 -20.72 -5.31
N ARG A 65 -19.47 -20.79 -5.47
CA ARG A 65 -18.86 -21.60 -6.53
C ARG A 65 -17.56 -22.24 -6.05
N PRO A 66 -17.29 -23.48 -6.48
CA PRO A 66 -15.96 -24.04 -6.29
C PRO A 66 -14.94 -23.24 -7.11
N TYR A 67 -13.74 -23.10 -6.54
CA TYR A 67 -12.61 -22.42 -7.13
C TYR A 67 -11.40 -23.35 -7.09
N MET A 68 -10.72 -23.44 -8.23
CA MET A 68 -9.45 -24.10 -8.40
C MET A 68 -8.47 -23.10 -9.00
N GLY A 69 -7.35 -22.87 -8.35
CA GLY A 69 -6.38 -21.87 -8.77
C GLY A 69 -5.57 -21.30 -7.62
N HIS A 70 -4.87 -20.21 -7.89
CA HIS A 70 -4.10 -19.53 -6.84
C HIS A 70 -4.99 -18.55 -6.08
N MET A 71 -4.90 -18.62 -4.76
CA MET A 71 -5.45 -17.65 -3.84
C MET A 71 -4.34 -16.75 -3.30
N ILE A 72 -4.68 -15.49 -3.08
CA ILE A 72 -3.82 -14.45 -2.53
C ILE A 72 -4.25 -14.17 -1.10
N GLY A 73 -3.40 -14.52 -0.14
CA GLY A 73 -3.59 -14.20 1.27
C GLY A 73 -3.00 -12.83 1.57
N LEU A 74 -3.84 -11.84 1.85
CA LEU A 74 -3.45 -10.45 2.09
C LEU A 74 -3.56 -10.11 3.57
N CYS A 75 -2.46 -9.66 4.20
CA CYS A 75 -2.51 -9.05 5.53
C CYS A 75 -2.09 -7.58 5.47
N HIS A 76 -2.70 -6.76 6.32
CA HIS A 76 -2.42 -5.33 6.38
C HIS A 76 -2.31 -4.83 7.82
N ARG A 77 -1.70 -3.67 8.02
CA ARG A 77 -1.33 -3.14 9.34
C ARG A 77 -2.47 -3.04 10.37
N ALA A 78 -3.71 -2.85 9.95
CA ALA A 78 -4.85 -2.72 10.85
C ALA A 78 -5.32 -4.03 11.51
N THR A 79 -4.95 -5.21 10.99
CA THR A 79 -5.36 -6.51 11.55
C THR A 79 -4.31 -7.59 11.29
N LYS A 80 -4.29 -8.62 12.13
CA LYS A 80 -3.44 -9.80 11.88
C LYS A 80 -4.15 -10.88 11.05
N ALA A 81 -5.44 -10.71 10.78
CA ALA A 81 -6.20 -11.63 9.95
C ALA A 81 -5.73 -11.57 8.49
N THR A 82 -5.72 -12.73 7.84
CA THR A 82 -5.41 -12.87 6.42
C THR A 82 -6.72 -12.85 5.63
N LEU A 83 -6.81 -11.93 4.68
CA LEU A 83 -7.90 -11.88 3.70
C LEU A 83 -7.51 -12.71 2.48
N TRP A 84 -8.18 -13.85 2.25
CA TRP A 84 -7.92 -14.74 1.13
C TRP A 84 -8.78 -14.42 -0.08
N LEU A 85 -8.14 -14.02 -1.17
CA LEU A 85 -8.78 -13.55 -2.40
C LEU A 85 -8.46 -14.49 -3.56
N THR A 86 -9.33 -14.59 -4.57
CA THR A 86 -8.92 -15.16 -5.86
C THR A 86 -7.93 -14.23 -6.56
N ASN A 87 -7.07 -14.77 -7.42
CA ASN A 87 -6.08 -14.01 -8.17
C ASN A 87 -6.64 -12.77 -8.92
N ASP A 88 -7.84 -12.90 -9.46
CA ASP A 88 -8.52 -11.90 -10.28
C ASP A 88 -9.44 -10.97 -9.49
N HIS A 89 -9.59 -11.20 -8.18
CA HIS A 89 -10.41 -10.36 -7.32
C HIS A 89 -9.91 -8.91 -7.36
N GLN A 90 -10.82 -7.97 -7.57
CA GLN A 90 -10.50 -6.56 -7.62
C GLN A 90 -10.49 -5.97 -6.21
N VAL A 91 -9.36 -5.40 -5.82
CA VAL A 91 -9.16 -4.72 -4.54
C VAL A 91 -8.97 -3.25 -4.81
N LEU A 92 -9.70 -2.40 -4.08
CA LEU A 92 -9.48 -0.97 -4.13
C LEU A 92 -8.17 -0.65 -3.43
N ALA A 93 -7.20 -0.14 -4.20
CA ALA A 93 -5.82 0.00 -3.75
C ALA A 93 -5.13 1.23 -4.30
N LYS A 94 -4.06 1.65 -3.63
CA LYS A 94 -3.06 2.58 -4.13
C LYS A 94 -1.72 1.87 -4.23
N LEU A 95 -1.22 1.76 -5.45
CA LEU A 95 0.05 1.11 -5.72
C LEU A 95 1.21 2.04 -5.42
N ARG A 96 2.31 1.46 -4.92
CA ARG A 96 3.56 2.21 -4.74
C ARG A 96 4.43 2.15 -5.99
N PRO A 97 5.28 3.17 -6.21
CA PRO A 97 6.25 3.19 -7.30
C PRO A 97 7.08 1.91 -7.27
N ARG A 98 6.89 1.09 -8.31
CA ARG A 98 7.56 -0.21 -8.46
C ARG A 98 9.02 -0.02 -8.80
N THR A 99 9.32 1.02 -9.58
CA THR A 99 10.65 1.30 -10.10
C THR A 99 11.03 2.75 -9.83
N LEU A 100 12.33 3.02 -9.87
CA LEU A 100 12.88 4.37 -9.88
C LEU A 100 13.61 4.63 -11.20
N GLY A 101 13.10 4.06 -12.30
CA GLY A 101 13.62 4.30 -13.65
C GLY A 101 13.93 3.10 -14.56
N GLY A 102 13.86 1.86 -14.08
CA GLY A 102 14.26 0.66 -14.85
C GLY A 102 13.53 -0.61 -14.38
N ASN A 103 13.97 -1.80 -14.81
CA ASN A 103 13.28 -3.08 -14.55
C ASN A 103 13.51 -3.64 -13.13
N GLY A 104 13.49 -2.77 -12.11
CA GLY A 104 13.98 -3.08 -10.77
C GLY A 104 15.51 -3.04 -10.70
N GLN A 105 16.04 -3.04 -9.47
CA GLN A 105 17.49 -3.06 -9.18
C GLN A 105 18.31 -1.85 -9.69
N TRP A 106 17.82 -0.61 -9.55
CA TRP A 106 18.62 0.61 -9.81
C TRP A 106 19.24 0.72 -11.21
N SER A 107 18.84 -0.13 -12.15
CA SER A 107 19.46 -0.29 -13.47
C SER A 107 19.46 0.99 -14.30
N ALA A 108 18.52 1.89 -14.05
CA ALA A 108 18.45 3.19 -14.70
C ALA A 108 19.11 4.33 -13.93
N VAL A 109 19.65 4.07 -12.74
CA VAL A 109 20.42 5.05 -11.97
C VAL A 109 21.88 4.94 -12.38
N PRO A 110 22.48 5.98 -12.98
CA PRO A 110 23.89 5.96 -13.35
C PRO A 110 24.77 5.66 -12.12
N PRO A 111 25.80 4.80 -12.19
CA PRO A 111 26.61 4.43 -11.04
C PRO A 111 27.21 5.63 -10.28
N HIS A 112 27.62 6.67 -11.02
CA HIS A 112 28.18 7.90 -10.44
C HIS A 112 27.17 8.70 -9.59
N HIS A 113 25.85 8.48 -9.76
CA HIS A 113 24.83 9.12 -8.93
C HIS A 113 24.87 8.67 -7.48
N PHE A 114 25.32 7.43 -7.19
CA PHE A 114 25.45 6.98 -5.80
C PHE A 114 26.55 7.72 -5.05
N GLU A 115 27.66 8.02 -5.71
CA GLU A 115 28.72 8.86 -5.16
C GLU A 115 28.29 10.31 -5.02
N ARG A 116 27.67 10.86 -6.06
CA ARG A 116 27.14 12.22 -6.05
C ARG A 116 26.11 12.40 -4.92
N SER A 117 25.18 11.48 -4.77
CA SER A 117 24.20 11.45 -3.67
C SER A 117 24.88 11.42 -2.30
N ARG A 118 25.94 10.62 -2.11
CA ARG A 118 26.70 10.62 -0.86
C ARG A 118 27.38 11.96 -0.58
N LYS A 119 27.94 12.63 -1.60
CA LYS A 119 28.53 13.96 -1.49
C LYS A 119 27.47 15.01 -1.14
N LEU A 120 26.34 15.02 -1.84
CA LEU A 120 25.21 15.92 -1.57
C LEU A 120 24.67 15.75 -0.14
N ARG A 121 24.59 14.51 0.37
CA ARG A 121 24.23 14.26 1.77
C ARG A 121 25.24 14.82 2.79
N ARG A 122 26.49 15.06 2.41
CA ARG A 122 27.47 15.70 3.30
C ARG A 122 27.44 17.22 3.18
N ASN A 123 27.07 17.71 2.00
CA ASN A 123 27.15 19.12 1.61
C ASN A 123 25.75 19.68 1.32
N GLN A 124 24.77 19.42 2.20
CA GLN A 124 23.41 19.97 2.03
C GLN A 124 23.41 21.48 2.23
N THR A 125 22.58 22.18 1.47
CA THR A 125 22.31 23.60 1.70
C THR A 125 21.69 23.82 3.10
N PRO A 126 21.81 25.03 3.69
CA PRO A 126 21.17 25.32 4.98
C PRO A 126 19.66 25.06 4.98
N ALA A 127 18.95 25.44 3.91
CA ALA A 127 17.52 25.14 3.75
C ALA A 127 17.24 23.64 3.78
N GLU A 128 17.96 22.84 3.00
CA GLU A 128 17.80 21.38 3.04
C GLU A 128 18.08 20.78 4.43
N GLN A 129 19.06 21.30 5.17
CA GLN A 129 19.36 20.82 6.52
C GLN A 129 18.20 21.09 7.48
N ILE A 130 17.64 22.29 7.44
CA ILE A 130 16.48 22.70 8.23
C ILE A 130 15.28 21.80 7.90
N LEU A 131 14.96 21.64 6.61
CA LEU A 131 13.83 20.82 6.20
C LEU A 131 14.05 19.34 6.55
N TRP A 132 15.26 18.81 6.36
CA TRP A 132 15.59 17.44 6.72
C TRP A 132 15.38 17.15 8.20
N ALA A 133 15.67 18.11 9.08
CA ALA A 133 15.45 17.97 10.51
C ALA A 133 13.98 17.70 10.85
N LYS A 134 13.03 18.25 10.06
CA LYS A 134 11.59 18.02 10.20
C LYS A 134 11.10 16.75 9.49
N LEU A 135 11.74 16.33 8.40
CA LEU A 135 11.32 15.14 7.63
C LEU A 135 11.90 13.82 8.13
N ARG A 136 13.07 13.84 8.78
CA ARG A 136 13.75 12.62 9.23
C ARG A 136 12.98 11.88 10.32
N GLY A 137 13.18 10.56 10.39
CA GLY A 137 12.66 9.75 11.49
C GLY A 137 11.15 9.51 11.47
N LYS A 138 10.47 9.72 10.33
CA LYS A 138 9.01 9.60 10.18
C LYS A 138 8.22 10.57 11.07
N GLN A 139 8.74 11.77 11.31
CA GLN A 139 8.03 12.80 12.09
C GLN A 139 6.67 13.18 11.48
N LEU A 140 6.52 13.06 10.16
CA LEU A 140 5.23 13.27 9.47
C LEU A 140 4.43 11.97 9.27
N GLY A 141 4.81 10.86 9.92
CA GLY A 141 4.26 9.52 9.62
C GLY A 141 4.87 8.84 8.40
N TYR A 142 5.46 9.61 7.48
CA TYR A 142 6.07 9.11 6.24
C TYR A 142 7.59 9.01 6.32
N LYS A 143 8.17 7.95 5.75
CA LYS A 143 9.62 7.79 5.66
C LYS A 143 10.16 8.57 4.46
N PHE A 144 10.81 9.69 4.75
CA PHE A 144 11.61 10.42 3.76
C PHE A 144 13.05 9.91 3.70
N ARG A 145 13.61 9.94 2.49
CA ARG A 145 15.02 9.79 2.17
C ARG A 145 15.50 11.12 1.60
N ARG A 146 16.74 11.50 1.87
CA ARG A 146 17.34 12.72 1.30
C ARG A 146 18.36 12.40 0.21
N GLN A 147 18.47 13.28 -0.76
CA GLN A 147 19.36 13.22 -1.91
C GLN A 147 19.26 11.85 -2.59
N HIS A 148 18.04 11.45 -2.96
CA HIS A 148 17.71 10.12 -3.44
C HIS A 148 17.86 10.00 -4.96
N PRO A 149 18.72 9.09 -5.47
CA PRO A 149 18.78 8.85 -6.91
C PRO A 149 17.47 8.27 -7.44
N ILE A 150 16.96 8.84 -8.53
CA ILE A 150 15.79 8.37 -9.26
C ILE A 150 16.09 8.53 -10.75
N GLY A 151 16.37 7.42 -11.42
CA GLY A 151 16.83 7.41 -12.80
C GLY A 151 18.05 8.30 -13.02
N PRO A 152 18.03 9.16 -14.06
CA PRO A 152 19.12 10.08 -14.37
C PRO A 152 19.13 11.33 -13.48
N TYR A 153 18.35 11.38 -12.40
CA TYR A 153 18.25 12.53 -11.49
C TYR A 153 18.53 12.14 -10.04
N ILE A 154 18.70 13.15 -9.18
CA ILE A 154 18.79 13.01 -7.73
C ILE A 154 17.80 13.99 -7.12
N ALA A 155 16.83 13.47 -6.37
CA ALA A 155 15.83 14.27 -5.68
C ALA A 155 16.31 14.70 -4.29
N ASP A 156 16.05 15.95 -3.88
CA ASP A 156 16.47 16.42 -2.56
C ASP A 156 15.82 15.63 -1.42
N PHE A 157 14.52 15.36 -1.53
CA PHE A 157 13.82 14.42 -0.66
C PHE A 157 12.86 13.53 -1.44
N TYR A 158 12.70 12.30 -0.95
CA TYR A 158 11.82 11.31 -1.55
C TYR A 158 11.14 10.46 -0.48
N SER A 159 9.81 10.36 -0.57
CA SER A 159 8.99 9.42 0.19
C SER A 159 8.35 8.40 -0.76
N ARG A 160 8.81 7.15 -0.68
CA ARG A 160 8.19 6.03 -1.43
C ARG A 160 6.75 5.79 -1.00
N ALA A 161 6.39 6.10 0.26
CA ALA A 161 5.06 5.80 0.81
C ALA A 161 4.00 6.79 0.35
N ALA A 162 4.42 8.02 0.11
CA ALA A 162 3.59 9.10 -0.41
C ALA A 162 3.76 9.29 -1.93
N SER A 163 4.58 8.46 -2.60
CA SER A 163 5.01 8.64 -3.99
C SER A 163 5.45 10.07 -4.30
N LEU A 164 6.12 10.71 -3.34
CA LEU A 164 6.37 12.15 -3.35
C LEU A 164 7.86 12.44 -3.41
N VAL A 165 8.23 13.29 -4.36
CA VAL A 165 9.50 13.98 -4.44
C VAL A 165 9.31 15.41 -3.94
N VAL A 166 10.21 15.87 -3.06
CA VAL A 166 10.25 17.25 -2.60
C VAL A 166 11.60 17.84 -2.99
N GLU A 167 11.58 18.93 -3.73
CA GLU A 167 12.77 19.65 -4.22
C GLU A 167 12.85 21.00 -3.51
N VAL A 168 14.05 21.36 -3.03
CA VAL A 168 14.29 22.65 -2.39
C VAL A 168 14.99 23.54 -3.41
N ASP A 169 14.21 24.36 -4.09
CA ASP A 169 14.73 25.24 -5.13
C ASP A 169 15.32 26.51 -4.49
N GLY A 170 16.59 26.78 -4.84
CA GLY A 170 17.12 28.15 -4.86
C GLY A 170 16.64 28.90 -6.10
N GLU A 171 16.82 30.22 -6.14
CA GLU A 171 16.43 31.05 -7.29
C GLU A 171 16.77 30.37 -8.62
N THR A 172 15.74 30.15 -9.44
CA THR A 172 15.88 29.47 -10.72
C THR A 172 16.67 30.38 -11.66
N HIS A 173 17.83 29.93 -12.12
CA HIS A 173 18.50 30.59 -13.22
C HIS A 173 17.57 30.57 -14.43
N SER A 174 17.16 31.76 -14.90
CA SER A 174 16.11 31.98 -15.89
C SER A 174 16.47 31.58 -17.33
N SER A 175 17.54 30.80 -17.53
CA SER A 175 17.93 30.35 -18.87
C SER A 175 16.93 29.35 -19.45
N LYS A 176 16.77 29.36 -20.78
CA LYS A 176 15.83 28.44 -21.48
C LYS A 176 16.26 26.98 -21.32
N GLU A 177 17.55 26.74 -21.22
CA GLU A 177 18.16 25.43 -21.04
C GLU A 177 17.81 24.85 -19.66
N ALA A 178 17.90 25.66 -18.60
CA ALA A 178 17.54 25.24 -17.24
C ALA A 178 16.05 24.88 -17.14
N GLN A 179 15.18 25.72 -17.70
CA GLN A 179 13.74 25.45 -17.73
C GLN A 179 13.39 24.18 -18.50
N THR A 180 14.08 23.90 -19.61
CA THR A 180 13.84 22.70 -20.41
C THR A 180 14.25 21.45 -19.62
N TYR A 181 15.42 21.49 -18.98
CA TYR A 181 15.91 20.41 -18.13
C TYR A 181 14.96 20.11 -16.96
N ASP A 182 14.45 21.14 -16.27
CA ASP A 182 13.49 20.98 -15.19
C ASP A 182 12.17 20.34 -15.64
N ARG A 183 11.66 20.73 -16.82
CA ARG A 183 10.45 20.11 -17.39
C ARG A 183 10.66 18.63 -17.71
N GLU A 184 11.81 18.27 -18.27
CA GLU A 184 12.14 16.88 -18.57
C GLU A 184 12.26 16.04 -17.30
N ARG A 185 12.90 16.60 -16.27
CA ARG A 185 13.01 16.00 -14.94
C ARG A 185 11.63 15.73 -14.34
N ASP A 186 10.77 16.73 -14.29
CA ASP A 186 9.43 16.60 -13.74
C ASP A 186 8.60 15.57 -14.52
N ARG A 187 8.67 15.60 -15.86
CA ARG A 187 7.99 14.63 -16.73
C ARG A 187 8.47 13.21 -16.46
N TYR A 188 9.78 13.02 -16.28
CA TYR A 188 10.35 11.73 -15.96
C TYR A 188 9.84 11.20 -14.60
N MET A 189 9.87 12.02 -13.55
CA MET A 189 9.36 11.60 -12.22
C MET A 189 7.88 11.22 -12.28
N ARG A 190 7.06 12.04 -12.95
CA ARG A 190 5.63 11.75 -13.13
C ARG A 190 5.38 10.46 -13.89
N SER A 191 6.21 10.13 -14.90
CA SER A 191 6.11 8.86 -15.62
C SER A 191 6.35 7.62 -14.74
N LEU A 192 7.03 7.80 -13.60
CA LEU A 192 7.23 6.75 -12.59
C LEU A 192 6.10 6.70 -11.54
N GLY A 193 5.04 7.50 -11.72
CA GLY A 193 3.95 7.65 -10.76
C GLY A 193 4.32 8.46 -9.53
N LEU A 194 5.31 9.37 -9.65
CA LEU A 194 5.72 10.26 -8.57
C LEU A 194 5.13 11.66 -8.75
N ASP A 195 4.65 12.22 -7.64
CA ASP A 195 4.36 13.64 -7.54
C ASP A 195 5.63 14.42 -7.18
N VAL A 196 5.72 15.67 -7.64
CA VAL A 196 6.86 16.56 -7.42
C VAL A 196 6.35 17.86 -6.78
N LEU A 197 6.83 18.14 -5.57
CA LEU A 197 6.55 19.36 -4.82
C LEU A 197 7.83 20.21 -4.73
N ARG A 198 7.81 21.40 -5.30
CA ARG A 198 8.92 22.36 -5.24
C ARG A 198 8.69 23.34 -4.10
N ILE A 199 9.72 23.57 -3.30
CA ILE A 199 9.69 24.42 -2.11
C ILE A 199 10.81 25.44 -2.24
N THR A 200 10.51 26.72 -2.04
CA THR A 200 11.54 27.75 -2.12
C THR A 200 12.39 27.79 -0.87
N ASN A 201 13.65 28.21 -0.99
CA ASN A 201 14.50 28.51 0.17
C ASN A 201 13.81 29.49 1.13
N THR A 202 13.12 30.51 0.60
CA THR A 202 12.39 31.50 1.40
C THR A 202 11.32 30.85 2.26
N ASP A 203 10.54 29.92 1.72
CA ASP A 203 9.52 29.19 2.48
C ASP A 203 10.13 28.37 3.61
N VAL A 204 11.26 27.71 3.36
CA VAL A 204 11.98 26.96 4.40
C VAL A 204 12.49 27.88 5.52
N TYR A 205 13.03 29.05 5.18
CA TYR A 205 13.61 29.96 6.16
C TYR A 205 12.56 30.76 6.94
N GLN A 206 11.48 31.18 6.28
CA GLN A 206 10.51 32.13 6.85
C GLN A 206 9.21 31.46 7.28
N ASN A 207 8.83 30.35 6.64
CA ASN A 207 7.51 29.72 6.77
C ASN A 207 7.61 28.20 6.97
N LEU A 208 8.57 27.75 7.78
CA LEU A 208 8.90 26.32 7.91
C LEU A 208 7.69 25.46 8.32
N ASP A 209 6.88 25.91 9.28
CA ASP A 209 5.73 25.13 9.75
C ASP A 209 4.66 24.98 8.66
N ASN A 210 4.37 26.05 7.91
CA ASN A 210 3.47 25.99 6.76
C ASN A 210 4.02 25.09 5.65
N THR A 211 5.33 25.16 5.41
CA THR A 211 6.05 24.30 4.46
C THR A 211 5.89 22.82 4.82
N VAL A 212 6.10 22.48 6.10
CA VAL A 212 5.96 21.12 6.61
C VAL A 212 4.50 20.64 6.52
N THR A 213 3.54 21.48 6.87
CA THR A 213 2.12 21.19 6.72
C THR A 213 1.74 20.93 5.27
N ALA A 214 2.25 21.72 4.32
CA ALA A 214 2.00 21.51 2.90
C ALA A 214 2.56 20.17 2.40
N ILE A 215 3.77 19.78 2.84
CA ILE A 215 4.33 18.46 2.53
C ILE A 215 3.45 17.34 3.11
N TRP A 216 3.03 17.47 4.37
CA TRP A 216 2.16 16.49 5.02
C TRP A 216 0.83 16.34 4.29
N GLN A 217 0.15 17.45 3.96
CA GLN A 217 -1.09 17.43 3.18
C GLN A 217 -0.92 16.74 1.82
N HIS A 218 0.22 16.94 1.16
CA HIS A 218 0.52 16.25 -0.09
C HIS A 218 0.66 14.74 0.11
N CYS A 219 1.26 14.32 1.23
CA CYS A 219 1.34 12.91 1.58
C CYS A 219 -0.04 12.30 1.85
N GLU A 220 -0.92 13.02 2.57
CA GLU A 220 -2.28 12.55 2.85
C GLU A 220 -3.14 12.43 1.59
N LYS A 221 -3.00 13.36 0.64
CA LYS A 221 -3.71 13.28 -0.67
C LYS A 221 -3.41 11.98 -1.41
N HIS A 222 -2.19 11.47 -1.28
CA HIS A 222 -1.81 10.19 -1.89
C HIS A 222 -2.56 8.99 -1.29
N HIS A 223 -3.09 9.12 -0.07
CA HIS A 223 -3.86 8.08 0.64
C HIS A 223 -5.37 8.36 0.65
N ALA A 224 -5.81 9.43 -0.02
CA ALA A 224 -7.22 9.73 -0.19
C ALA A 224 -7.88 8.72 -1.15
N LEU A 225 -9.15 8.42 -0.90
CA LEU A 225 -9.93 7.44 -1.65
C LEU A 225 -10.03 7.77 -3.14
N GLU A 226 -10.10 9.06 -3.46
CA GLU A 226 -10.15 9.61 -4.82
C GLU A 226 -8.90 9.27 -5.64
N SER A 227 -7.82 8.91 -4.98
CA SER A 227 -6.56 8.53 -5.62
C SER A 227 -6.43 7.02 -5.83
N ALA A 228 -7.37 6.22 -5.30
CA ALA A 228 -7.39 4.78 -5.36
C ALA A 228 -7.79 4.26 -6.74
N MET A 229 -7.45 3.01 -7.02
CA MET A 229 -7.84 2.30 -8.25
C MET A 229 -8.14 0.84 -7.96
N TRP A 230 -8.96 0.23 -8.81
CA TRP A 230 -9.21 -1.21 -8.77
C TRP A 230 -8.01 -1.97 -9.30
N VAL A 231 -7.47 -2.87 -8.47
CA VAL A 231 -6.30 -3.69 -8.80
C VAL A 231 -6.62 -5.15 -8.52
N GLN A 232 -6.29 -6.04 -9.46
CA GLN A 232 -6.37 -7.48 -9.22
C GLN A 232 -5.43 -7.90 -8.09
N ALA A 233 -5.92 -8.74 -7.17
CA ALA A 233 -5.18 -9.18 -5.98
C ALA A 233 -3.78 -9.71 -6.30
N LYS A 234 -3.62 -10.44 -7.41
CA LYS A 234 -2.32 -10.97 -7.86
C LYS A 234 -1.26 -9.89 -8.19
N HIS A 235 -1.65 -8.64 -8.40
CA HIS A 235 -0.76 -7.52 -8.70
C HIS A 235 -0.44 -6.64 -7.48
N LEU A 236 -1.09 -6.89 -6.34
CA LEU A 236 -0.74 -6.25 -5.08
C LEU A 236 0.64 -6.73 -4.64
N GLN A 237 1.35 -5.84 -3.96
CA GLN A 237 2.64 -6.14 -3.35
C GLN A 237 2.63 -5.67 -1.90
N ILE A 238 3.55 -6.23 -1.12
CA ILE A 238 3.89 -5.68 0.19
C ILE A 238 4.15 -4.18 0.02
N ASP A 239 3.78 -3.43 1.06
CA ASP A 239 3.94 -1.99 1.17
C ASP A 239 2.89 -1.17 0.40
N ASP A 240 2.11 -1.74 -0.53
CA ASP A 240 0.94 -1.05 -1.14
C ASP A 240 -0.10 -0.68 -0.10
N PHE A 241 -1.04 0.19 -0.48
CA PHE A 241 -2.19 0.54 0.36
C PHE A 241 -3.44 -0.09 -0.21
N VAL A 242 -4.24 -0.70 0.67
CA VAL A 242 -5.62 -1.12 0.37
C VAL A 242 -6.57 -0.31 1.23
N PHE A 243 -7.80 -0.13 0.77
CA PHE A 243 -8.81 0.66 1.49
C PHE A 243 -9.67 -0.28 2.32
N PHE A 244 -9.66 -0.11 3.64
CA PHE A 244 -10.23 -1.06 4.60
C PHE A 244 -11.27 -0.43 5.52
N GLY A 245 -12.32 -1.20 5.79
CA GLY A 245 -13.43 -0.83 6.66
C GLY A 245 -14.40 0.18 6.05
N VAL A 246 -15.48 0.48 6.78
CA VAL A 246 -16.58 1.36 6.34
C VAL A 246 -16.15 2.81 6.08
N GLU A 247 -15.05 3.24 6.70
CA GLU A 247 -14.47 4.57 6.50
C GLU A 247 -13.47 4.60 5.33
N CYS A 248 -13.25 3.47 4.65
CA CYS A 248 -12.30 3.28 3.57
C CYS A 248 -10.92 3.86 3.92
N LYS A 249 -10.36 3.45 5.05
CA LYS A 249 -9.04 3.93 5.48
C LYS A 249 -7.95 3.24 4.67
N ALA A 250 -7.03 4.00 4.11
CA ALA A 250 -5.84 3.46 3.48
C ALA A 250 -4.96 2.75 4.52
N VAL A 251 -4.78 1.44 4.36
CA VAL A 251 -3.96 0.59 5.24
C VAL A 251 -2.88 -0.11 4.44
N CYS A 252 -1.67 -0.08 4.98
CA CYS A 252 -0.50 -0.65 4.31
C CYS A 252 -0.51 -2.18 4.39
N VAL A 253 -0.31 -2.84 3.25
CA VAL A 253 -0.12 -4.29 3.11
C VAL A 253 1.20 -4.69 3.74
N THR A 254 1.18 -5.65 4.66
CA THR A 254 2.34 -6.08 5.44
C THR A 254 2.88 -7.44 5.01
N SER A 255 2.02 -8.32 4.49
CA SER A 255 2.41 -9.61 3.92
C SER A 255 1.43 -10.02 2.82
N ILE A 256 1.95 -10.77 1.86
CA ILE A 256 1.18 -11.43 0.82
C ILE A 256 1.66 -12.87 0.75
N GLU A 257 0.69 -13.79 0.80
CA GLU A 257 0.88 -15.22 0.65
C GLU A 257 0.15 -15.69 -0.61
N THR A 258 0.63 -16.78 -1.20
CA THR A 258 -0.03 -17.37 -2.36
C THR A 258 -0.15 -18.86 -2.14
N GLN A 259 -1.36 -19.38 -2.30
CA GLN A 259 -1.67 -20.79 -2.12
C GLN A 259 -2.42 -21.32 -3.33
N LEU A 260 -1.97 -22.45 -3.89
CA LEU A 260 -2.74 -23.18 -4.89
C LEU A 260 -3.82 -24.02 -4.19
N VAL A 261 -5.07 -23.87 -4.59
CA VAL A 261 -6.21 -24.61 -4.06
C VAL A 261 -6.89 -25.40 -5.17
N GLU A 262 -7.36 -26.60 -4.85
CA GLU A 262 -7.99 -27.52 -5.81
C GLU A 262 -9.52 -27.53 -5.70
N ASN A 263 -10.06 -27.22 -4.52
CA ASN A 263 -11.48 -27.25 -4.26
C ASN A 263 -11.84 -26.33 -3.09
N GLU A 264 -11.70 -25.03 -3.29
CA GLU A 264 -12.09 -24.02 -2.30
C GLU A 264 -13.44 -23.42 -2.67
N GLU A 265 -14.32 -23.14 -1.70
CA GLU A 265 -15.58 -22.44 -1.99
C GLU A 265 -15.36 -20.93 -1.93
N VAL A 266 -15.73 -20.22 -3.00
CA VAL A 266 -15.69 -18.75 -3.04
C VAL A 266 -17.09 -18.17 -3.16
N PHE A 267 -17.27 -17.00 -2.58
CA PHE A 267 -18.55 -16.31 -2.45
C PHE A 267 -18.53 -15.00 -3.24
N ASP A 268 -19.48 -14.83 -4.16
CA ASP A 268 -19.73 -13.57 -4.87
C ASP A 268 -21.09 -13.00 -4.44
N LEU A 269 -21.14 -11.71 -4.11
CA LEU A 269 -22.38 -11.01 -3.74
C LEU A 269 -22.88 -10.15 -4.90
N GLN A 270 -24.11 -10.37 -5.32
CA GLN A 270 -24.82 -9.47 -6.23
C GLN A 270 -25.67 -8.52 -5.39
N VAL A 271 -25.48 -7.21 -5.54
CA VAL A 271 -26.19 -6.17 -4.77
C VAL A 271 -26.91 -5.19 -5.70
N GLU A 272 -27.82 -4.40 -5.15
CA GLU A 272 -28.62 -3.42 -5.91
C GLU A 272 -27.79 -2.31 -6.58
N GLU A 273 -28.20 -1.94 -7.80
CA GLU A 273 -27.73 -0.77 -8.56
C GLU A 273 -26.23 -0.70 -8.85
N LEU A 274 -25.52 -1.81 -8.65
CA LEU A 274 -24.13 -2.00 -9.02
C LEU A 274 -23.98 -3.43 -9.55
N CYS A 275 -23.30 -3.60 -10.68
CA CYS A 275 -22.59 -4.86 -10.96
C CYS A 275 -21.41 -4.93 -9.98
N SER A 276 -21.71 -5.17 -8.70
CA SER A 276 -20.75 -4.86 -7.65
C SER A 276 -19.66 -5.91 -7.57
N TYR A 277 -18.47 -5.55 -8.03
CA TYR A 277 -17.20 -6.15 -7.60
C TYR A 277 -16.85 -5.59 -6.21
N MET A 278 -17.71 -5.80 -5.22
CA MET A 278 -17.38 -5.44 -3.85
C MET A 278 -16.59 -6.58 -3.21
N THR A 279 -15.30 -6.33 -3.01
CA THR A 279 -14.65 -6.32 -1.68
C THR A 279 -15.59 -6.92 -0.62
N GLU A 280 -15.55 -8.19 -0.26
CA GLU A 280 -14.42 -9.04 0.05
C GLU A 280 -14.79 -10.47 -0.36
N VAL A 281 -14.22 -11.00 -1.46
CA VAL A 281 -14.32 -12.45 -1.72
C VAL A 281 -13.43 -13.12 -0.70
N CYS A 282 -13.98 -13.95 0.17
CA CYS A 282 -13.21 -14.80 1.07
C CYS A 282 -13.40 -16.24 0.69
N ALA A 283 -12.29 -16.95 0.53
CA ALA A 283 -12.25 -18.31 1.03
C ALA A 283 -11.92 -18.24 2.51
N ILE A 284 -12.78 -18.82 3.34
CA ILE A 284 -12.36 -19.19 4.69
C ILE A 284 -11.72 -20.54 4.53
N GLN A 285 -10.40 -20.61 4.71
CA GLN A 285 -9.75 -21.90 4.90
C GLN A 285 -10.30 -22.50 6.19
N THR A 286 -11.32 -23.34 6.09
CA THR A 286 -11.67 -24.26 7.17
C THR A 286 -10.46 -25.17 7.33
N GLY A 287 -9.67 -24.90 8.37
CA GLY A 287 -8.54 -25.76 8.72
C GLY A 287 -9.03 -27.20 8.68
N GLN A 288 -8.42 -28.00 7.82
CA GLN A 288 -8.61 -29.44 7.83
C GLN A 288 -8.44 -29.90 9.27
N SER A 289 -9.49 -30.50 9.83
CA SER A 289 -9.35 -31.48 10.88
C SER A 289 -8.42 -32.56 10.33
N LEU A 290 -7.15 -32.50 10.73
CA LEU A 290 -6.23 -33.63 10.56
C LEU A 290 -6.85 -34.85 11.29
N PRO A 291 -6.68 -36.06 10.74
CA PRO A 291 -7.28 -37.28 11.28
C PRO A 291 -6.88 -37.57 12.73
#